data_AF-A0A936KYN1-F1
#
_entry.id   AF-A0A936KYN1-F1
#
_cell.length_a   1.000
_cell.length_b   1.000
_cell.length_c   1.000
_cell.angle_alpha   90.00
_cell.angle_beta   90.00
_cell.angle_gamma   90.00
#
_symmetry.space_group_name_H-M   'P 1'
#
loop_
_entity.id
_entity.type
_entity.pdbx_description
1 polymer ?
#
loop_
_entity_poly.entity_id
_entity_poly.type
_entity_poly.pdbx_seq_one_letter_code
_entity_poly.pdbx_strand_id
1 'polypeptide(L)'
;MKNTNTIVTTALASLIALGAMGAQTASAAEDKKDMEKCYGVVKVGKNDCKTLSSACAGHSTTDAQPDAFIAIPKGTCERLAGGSLEVPTAK
;
A
#
# COMPACT_ATOMS: atom_id res chain seq x y z
N MET A 1 36.04 -45.28 5.49
CA MET A 1 36.17 -44.26 6.55
C MET A 1 34.81 -44.09 7.22
N LYS A 2 34.81 -43.80 8.52
CA LYS A 2 33.75 -44.02 9.52
C LYS A 2 32.47 -43.17 9.35
N ASN A 3 31.36 -43.77 9.78
CA ASN A 3 30.04 -43.19 10.09
C ASN A 3 30.09 -41.80 10.75
N THR A 4 29.26 -40.85 10.30
CA THR A 4 28.71 -39.78 11.15
C THR A 4 27.44 -39.15 10.54
N ASN A 5 26.46 -39.96 10.11
CA ASN A 5 25.18 -39.48 9.56
C ASN A 5 24.09 -39.28 10.63
N THR A 6 24.46 -39.01 11.89
CA THR A 6 23.49 -39.11 13.00
C THR A 6 23.77 -38.15 14.16
N ILE A 7 24.24 -36.93 13.89
CA ILE A 7 24.35 -35.89 14.93
C ILE A 7 24.06 -34.50 14.34
N VAL A 8 22.95 -34.28 13.61
CA VAL A 8 22.46 -32.92 13.33
C VAL A 8 20.93 -32.92 13.16
N THR A 9 20.19 -33.46 14.13
CA THR A 9 18.71 -33.51 14.07
C THR A 9 18.02 -32.89 15.29
N THR A 10 18.70 -32.00 16.01
CA THR A 10 18.12 -31.30 17.16
C THR A 10 18.59 -29.85 17.21
N ALA A 11 17.88 -28.95 16.51
CA ALA A 11 17.67 -27.55 16.90
C ALA A 11 16.90 -26.77 15.81
N LEU A 12 15.61 -27.08 15.62
CA LEU A 12 14.67 -26.16 14.95
C LEU A 12 13.43 -26.02 15.83
N ALA A 13 13.65 -25.64 17.10
CA ALA A 13 12.60 -25.28 18.05
C ALA A 13 12.93 -23.90 18.62
N SER A 14 12.58 -22.87 17.86
CA SER A 14 12.43 -21.44 18.20
C SER A 14 12.51 -20.70 16.86
N LEU A 15 11.49 -20.03 16.35
CA LEU A 15 10.91 -18.81 16.90
C LEU A 15 9.52 -18.60 16.26
N ILE A 16 8.45 -19.03 16.93
CA ILE A 16 7.12 -18.45 16.72
C ILE A 16 7.01 -17.34 17.76
N ALA A 17 7.12 -16.08 17.34
CA ALA A 17 6.55 -14.88 17.99
C ALA A 17 7.30 -13.59 17.59
N LEU A 18 7.28 -13.23 16.31
CA LEU A 18 7.23 -11.83 15.91
C LEU A 18 5.91 -11.72 15.15
N GLY A 19 4.89 -11.02 15.59
CA GLY A 19 4.83 -9.88 16.46
C GLY A 19 3.59 -9.17 15.96
N ALA A 20 2.51 -9.27 16.73
CA ALA A 20 1.27 -8.57 16.48
C ALA A 20 1.52 -7.06 16.59
N MET A 21 2.03 -6.44 15.51
CA MET A 21 2.21 -5.01 15.36
C MET A 21 1.95 -4.60 13.90
N GLY A 22 0.84 -5.07 13.36
CA GLY A 22 0.13 -4.36 12.31
C GLY A 22 -1.12 -3.79 12.95
N ALA A 23 -1.01 -2.63 13.60
CA ALA A 23 -2.18 -1.83 13.90
C ALA A 23 -2.82 -1.49 12.55
N GLN A 24 -3.77 -2.33 12.12
CA GLN A 24 -4.70 -1.97 11.08
C GLN A 24 -5.59 -0.91 11.70
N THR A 25 -5.09 0.33 11.73
CA THR A 25 -5.97 1.48 11.70
C THR A 25 -6.68 1.36 10.35
N ALA A 26 -7.79 0.63 10.33
CA ALA A 26 -8.84 0.88 9.37
C ALA A 26 -9.17 2.37 9.56
N SER A 27 -8.58 3.20 8.72
CA SER A 27 -8.81 4.64 8.72
C SER A 27 -10.31 4.85 8.58
N ALA A 28 -10.85 5.54 9.59
CA ALA A 28 -12.21 6.01 9.77
C ALA A 28 -13.13 5.79 8.55
N ALA A 29 -14.05 4.83 8.68
CA ALA A 29 -15.18 4.68 7.78
C ALA A 29 -16.34 5.64 8.13
N GLU A 30 -16.02 6.83 8.65
CA GLU A 30 -16.98 7.83 9.13
C GLU A 30 -16.64 9.20 8.51
N ASP A 31 -16.66 9.29 7.17
CA ASP A 31 -16.82 10.55 6.39
C ASP A 31 -16.80 10.29 4.86
N LYS A 32 -17.21 9.11 4.40
CA LYS A 32 -17.07 8.70 2.98
C LYS A 32 -18.04 9.39 2.01
N LYS A 33 -18.88 10.33 2.44
CA LYS A 33 -19.86 10.95 1.54
C LYS A 33 -19.24 11.99 0.59
N ASP A 34 -18.10 12.57 0.95
CA ASP A 34 -17.49 13.66 0.20
C ASP A 34 -15.98 13.49 -0.01
N MET A 35 -15.56 12.28 -0.40
CA MET A 35 -14.18 12.04 -0.85
C MET A 35 -14.12 11.96 -2.38
N GLU A 36 -13.02 12.42 -2.96
CA GLU A 36 -12.70 12.33 -4.39
C GLU A 36 -11.35 11.63 -4.58
N LYS A 37 -11.18 10.93 -5.71
CA LYS A 37 -9.89 10.35 -6.09
C LYS A 37 -9.05 11.45 -6.72
N CYS A 38 -7.88 11.70 -6.17
CA CYS A 38 -6.94 12.66 -6.72
C CYS A 38 -5.70 11.95 -7.27
N TYR A 39 -5.49 12.10 -8.57
CA TYR A 39 -4.38 11.55 -9.33
C TYR A 39 -3.27 12.60 -9.50
N GLY A 40 -2.09 12.17 -9.95
CA GLY A 40 -0.96 13.06 -10.28
C GLY A 40 -0.20 13.65 -9.09
N VAL A 41 -0.69 13.46 -7.86
CA VAL A 41 -0.08 14.01 -6.62
C VAL A 41 0.47 12.93 -5.68
N VAL A 42 0.33 11.66 -6.05
CA VAL A 42 0.67 10.54 -5.18
C VAL A 42 2.19 10.39 -5.06
N LYS A 43 2.70 10.38 -3.82
CA LYS A 43 4.10 10.04 -3.52
C LYS A 43 4.35 8.54 -3.70
N VAL A 44 5.57 8.17 -4.05
CA VAL A 44 6.03 6.77 -4.07
C VAL A 44 5.65 6.04 -2.77
N GLY A 45 5.03 4.86 -2.90
CA GLY A 45 4.56 4.05 -1.78
C GLY A 45 3.42 4.68 -0.95
N LYS A 46 2.69 5.67 -1.47
CA LYS A 46 1.61 6.36 -0.74
C LYS A 46 0.26 6.38 -1.47
N ASN A 47 0.04 5.51 -2.46
CA ASN A 47 -1.27 5.35 -3.07
C ASN A 47 -2.25 4.61 -2.16
N ASP A 48 -3.53 4.83 -2.38
CA ASP A 48 -4.61 4.05 -1.78
C ASP A 48 -4.84 2.70 -2.49
N CYS A 49 -5.67 1.84 -1.89
CA CYS A 49 -6.08 0.57 -2.47
C CYS A 49 -6.91 0.76 -3.76
N LYS A 50 -6.95 -0.27 -4.61
CA LYS A 50 -7.75 -0.33 -5.84
C LYS A 50 -7.41 0.77 -6.87
N THR A 51 -6.12 1.07 -7.00
CA THR A 51 -5.55 1.75 -8.18
C THR A 51 -5.65 0.84 -9.41
N LEU A 52 -5.36 1.35 -10.61
CA LEU A 52 -5.44 0.51 -11.81
C LEU A 52 -4.36 -0.59 -11.81
N SER A 53 -3.15 -0.30 -11.34
CA SER A 53 -2.04 -1.27 -11.26
C SER A 53 -1.97 -2.08 -9.96
N SER A 54 -2.61 -1.65 -8.87
CA SER A 54 -2.51 -2.34 -7.57
C SER A 54 -3.83 -2.38 -6.80
N ALA A 55 -4.13 -3.57 -6.25
CA ALA A 55 -5.23 -3.78 -5.32
C ALA A 55 -4.97 -3.19 -3.93
N CYS A 56 -3.71 -3.12 -3.50
CA CYS A 56 -3.29 -2.69 -2.16
C CYS A 56 -2.66 -1.29 -2.15
N ALA A 57 -2.79 -0.62 -1.00
CA ALA A 57 -2.14 0.66 -0.74
C ALA A 57 -0.61 0.52 -0.68
N GLY A 58 0.09 1.62 -0.97
CA GLY A 58 1.54 1.71 -0.84
C GLY A 58 2.36 0.94 -1.87
N HIS A 59 1.84 0.78 -3.09
CA HIS A 59 2.50 0.10 -4.22
C HIS A 59 2.87 1.03 -5.38
N SER A 60 2.61 2.35 -5.27
CA SER A 60 3.11 3.34 -6.22
C SER A 60 4.64 3.23 -6.28
N THR A 61 5.18 3.04 -7.47
CA THR A 61 6.62 2.82 -7.71
C THR A 61 7.38 4.11 -7.99
N THR A 62 6.65 5.17 -8.36
CA THR A 62 7.18 6.49 -8.68
C THR A 62 6.32 7.58 -8.04
N ASP A 63 6.89 8.78 -7.92
CA ASP A 63 6.11 9.98 -7.60
C ASP A 63 5.21 10.35 -8.78
N ALA A 64 4.01 10.83 -8.47
CA ALA A 64 2.98 11.18 -9.44
C ALA A 64 2.65 10.03 -10.42
N GLN A 65 2.73 8.78 -9.96
CA GLN A 65 2.41 7.62 -10.80
C GLN A 65 0.98 7.81 -11.38
N PRO A 66 0.81 7.83 -12.71
CA PRO A 66 -0.41 8.33 -13.33
C PRO A 66 -1.67 7.60 -12.86
N ASP A 67 -1.58 6.29 -12.70
CA ASP A 67 -2.69 5.41 -12.37
C ASP A 67 -2.92 5.21 -10.86
N ALA A 68 -2.07 5.85 -10.04
CA ALA A 68 -2.21 5.89 -8.59
C ALA A 68 -3.06 7.09 -8.15
N PHE A 69 -3.89 6.89 -7.13
CA PHE A 69 -4.64 7.97 -6.50
C PHE A 69 -4.52 7.92 -4.98
N ILE A 70 -4.85 9.04 -4.36
CA ILE A 70 -5.23 9.15 -2.96
C ILE A 70 -6.67 9.68 -2.86
N ALA A 71 -7.44 9.18 -1.91
CA ALA A 71 -8.77 9.66 -1.59
C ALA A 71 -8.65 10.85 -0.64
N ILE A 72 -9.12 12.01 -1.08
CA ILE A 72 -9.06 13.27 -0.31
C ILE A 72 -10.45 13.93 -0.27
N PRO A 73 -10.70 14.89 0.63
CA PRO A 73 -11.98 15.59 0.65
C PRO A 73 -12.27 16.29 -0.68
N LYS A 74 -13.54 16.29 -1.11
CA LYS A 74 -13.99 16.92 -2.36
C LYS A 74 -13.52 18.38 -2.49
N GLY A 75 -13.13 18.78 -3.69
CA GLY A 75 -12.63 20.12 -4.00
C GLY A 75 -11.22 20.39 -3.48
N THR A 76 -10.53 19.39 -2.93
CA THR A 76 -9.13 19.53 -2.51
C THR A 76 -8.17 19.29 -3.67
N CYS A 77 -8.50 18.37 -4.60
CA CYS A 77 -7.59 17.94 -5.65
C CYS A 77 -7.18 19.08 -6.58
N GLU A 78 -8.14 19.92 -6.98
CA GLU A 78 -7.91 21.08 -7.85
C GLU A 78 -7.02 22.15 -7.21
N ARG A 79 -6.87 22.12 -5.87
CA ARG A 79 -6.01 23.04 -5.12
C ARG A 79 -4.57 22.52 -4.99
N LEU A 80 -4.31 21.29 -5.43
CA LEU A 80 -2.98 20.68 -5.42
C LEU A 80 -2.32 20.86 -6.79
N ALA A 81 -1.06 21.29 -6.80
CA ALA A 81 -0.29 21.39 -8.03
C ALA A 81 -0.18 19.99 -8.68
N GLY A 82 -0.65 19.87 -9.92
CA GLY A 82 -0.65 18.59 -10.65
C GLY A 82 -1.79 17.63 -10.25
N GLY A 83 -2.73 18.05 -9.41
CA GLY A 83 -3.91 17.27 -9.07
C GLY A 83 -4.87 17.13 -10.25
N SER A 84 -5.38 15.92 -10.47
CA SER A 84 -6.42 15.65 -11.45
C SER A 84 -7.50 14.72 -10.89
N LEU A 85 -8.75 15.01 -11.25
CA LEU A 85 -9.91 14.14 -11.00
C LEU A 85 -10.17 13.18 -12.17
N GLU A 86 -9.47 13.35 -13.28
CA GLU A 86 -9.63 12.51 -14.46
C GLU A 86 -9.09 11.11 -14.15
N VAL A 87 -9.94 10.11 -14.37
CA VAL A 87 -9.52 8.71 -14.26
C VAL A 87 -8.55 8.44 -15.40
N PRO A 88 -7.29 8.07 -15.11
CA PRO A 88 -6.31 7.74 -16.13
C PRO A 88 -6.83 6.56 -16.94
N THR A 89 -6.74 6.63 -18.26
CA THR A 89 -7.02 5.46 -19.08
C THR A 89 -5.85 4.49 -18.95
N ALA A 90 -6.16 3.21 -18.76
CA ALA A 90 -5.16 2.17 -18.91
C ALA A 90 -4.67 2.22 -20.37
N LYS A 91 -3.38 2.48 -20.57
CA LYS A 91 -2.75 2.39 -21.88
C LYS A 91 -2.40 0.94 -22.18
#